data_AF-A0A957AFE7-F1
#
_entry.id   AF-A0A957AFE7-F1
#
_cell.length_a   1.000
_cell.length_b   1.000
_cell.length_c   1.000
_cell.angle_alpha   90.00
_cell.angle_beta   90.00
_cell.angle_gamma   90.00
#
_symmetry.space_group_name_H-M   'P 1'
#
loop_
_entity.id
_entity.type
_entity.pdbx_description
1 polymer ?
#
loop_
_entity_poly.entity_id
_entity_poly.type
_entity_poly.pdbx_seq_one_letter_code
_entity_poly.pdbx_strand_id
1 'polypeptide(L)'
;MDEPGTTPRNPITHHTFDDDVIEGIAAALGATVERAPFQLPGSNIYQLTIENALGLPATMLTLWTGIHRVDAISPSSTVVFTDVRTVDLVGTVEVQFRRTNRELLIVARGGKVIVRA
;
A
#
# COMPACT_ATOMS: atom_id res chain seq x y z
N MET A 1 34.13 -12.00 20.22
CA MET A 1 34.03 -10.61 19.76
C MET A 1 33.08 -10.66 18.58
N ASP A 2 31.78 -10.58 18.87
CA ASP A 2 30.74 -10.68 17.85
C ASP A 2 30.59 -9.31 17.19
N GLU A 3 30.65 -9.29 15.86
CA GLU A 3 30.33 -8.10 15.08
C GLU A 3 28.85 -7.74 15.27
N PRO A 4 28.49 -6.44 15.40
CA PRO A 4 27.10 -6.04 15.51
C PRO A 4 26.40 -6.36 14.18
N GLY A 5 25.42 -7.26 14.25
CA GLY A 5 24.64 -7.73 13.11
C GLY A 5 24.09 -6.56 12.30
N THR A 6 24.54 -6.44 11.06
CA THR A 6 23.89 -5.58 10.07
C THR A 6 22.50 -6.13 9.84
N THR A 7 21.48 -5.48 10.40
CA THR A 7 20.07 -5.80 10.08
C THR A 7 19.93 -5.78 8.55
N PRO A 8 19.43 -6.85 7.91
CA PRO A 8 19.23 -6.85 6.46
C PRO A 8 18.36 -5.64 6.08
N ARG A 9 18.90 -4.72 5.28
CA ARG A 9 18.09 -3.67 4.67
C ARG A 9 17.15 -4.35 3.69
N ASN A 10 15.84 -4.30 3.94
CA ASN A 10 14.89 -4.69 2.92
C ASN A 10 15.11 -3.80 1.68
N PRO A 11 15.21 -4.39 0.48
CA PRO A 11 15.33 -3.61 -0.74
C PRO A 11 14.09 -2.72 -0.88
N ILE A 12 14.32 -1.45 -1.21
CA ILE A 12 13.27 -0.50 -1.55
C ILE A 12 13.22 -0.43 -3.07
N THR A 13 12.05 -0.67 -3.63
CA THR A 13 11.82 -0.63 -5.08
C THR A 13 10.82 0.48 -5.37
N HIS A 14 11.17 1.38 -6.28
CA HIS A 14 10.40 2.58 -6.59
C HIS A 14 9.64 2.42 -7.90
N HIS A 15 8.35 2.72 -7.90
CA HIS A 15 7.47 2.54 -9.05
C HIS A 15 6.55 3.76 -9.24
N THR A 16 6.09 3.98 -10.47
CA THR A 16 4.92 4.83 -10.73
C THR A 16 3.67 4.15 -10.14
N PHE A 17 2.72 4.95 -9.67
CA PHE A 17 1.42 4.43 -9.22
C PHE A 17 0.48 4.23 -10.41
N ASP A 18 0.58 3.06 -11.04
CA ASP A 18 -0.22 2.60 -12.17
C ASP A 18 -0.66 1.12 -11.98
N ASP A 19 -1.23 0.51 -13.00
CA ASP A 19 -1.77 -0.86 -12.91
C ASP A 19 -0.67 -1.94 -12.78
N ASP A 20 0.55 -1.66 -13.26
CA ASP A 20 1.63 -2.65 -13.32
C ASP A 20 2.20 -2.98 -11.93
N VAL A 21 2.05 -2.08 -10.96
CA VAL A 21 2.58 -2.25 -9.60
C VAL A 21 1.60 -2.92 -8.62
N ILE A 22 0.35 -3.15 -9.02
CA ILE A 22 -0.72 -3.61 -8.12
C ILE A 22 -0.41 -4.97 -7.48
N GLU A 23 0.05 -5.94 -8.26
CA GLU A 23 0.46 -7.25 -7.74
C GLU A 23 1.66 -7.14 -6.79
N GLY A 24 2.59 -6.21 -7.05
CA GLY A 24 3.72 -5.92 -6.18
C GLY A 24 3.29 -5.34 -4.83
N ILE A 25 2.29 -4.44 -4.83
CA ILE A 25 1.68 -3.90 -3.61
C ILE A 25 1.03 -5.03 -2.80
N ALA A 26 0.24 -5.90 -3.44
CA ALA A 26 -0.42 -7.02 -2.79
C ALA A 26 0.60 -7.98 -2.16
N ALA A 27 1.65 -8.35 -2.90
CA ALA A 27 2.72 -9.20 -2.41
C ALA A 27 3.47 -8.58 -1.21
N ALA A 28 3.81 -7.29 -1.27
CA ALA A 28 4.50 -6.59 -0.20
C ALA A 28 3.67 -6.56 1.10
N LEU A 29 2.36 -6.42 0.98
CA LEU A 29 1.42 -6.37 2.11
C LEU A 29 0.95 -7.75 2.58
N GLY A 30 1.25 -8.81 1.83
CA GLY A 30 0.68 -10.14 2.05
C GLY A 30 -0.85 -10.14 1.95
N ALA A 31 -1.38 -9.37 1.00
CA ALA A 31 -2.81 -9.18 0.80
C ALA A 31 -3.30 -9.93 -0.45
N THR A 32 -4.59 -10.24 -0.48
CA THR A 32 -5.28 -10.69 -1.70
C THR A 32 -5.74 -9.46 -2.46
N VAL A 33 -5.51 -9.43 -3.77
CA VAL A 33 -6.01 -8.39 -4.68
C VAL A 33 -7.21 -8.89 -5.47
N GLU A 34 -8.23 -8.04 -5.56
CA GLU A 34 -9.41 -8.27 -6.37
C GLU A 34 -9.74 -7.01 -7.17
N ARG A 35 -10.43 -7.18 -8.31
CA ARG A 35 -11.04 -6.03 -9.00
C ARG A 35 -12.30 -5.62 -8.26
N ALA A 36 -12.43 -4.31 -8.01
CA ALA A 36 -13.63 -3.77 -7.40
C ALA A 36 -14.86 -4.04 -8.30
N PRO A 37 -16.05 -4.28 -7.72
CA PRO A 37 -17.28 -4.53 -8.49
C PRO A 37 -17.83 -3.26 -9.17
N PHE A 38 -17.23 -2.11 -8.91
CA PHE A 38 -17.53 -0.82 -9.53
C PHE A 38 -16.35 -0.36 -10.37
N GLN A 39 -16.65 0.36 -11.46
CA GLN A 39 -15.65 0.82 -12.42
C GLN A 39 -15.82 2.32 -12.66
N LEU A 40 -14.70 3.01 -12.86
CA LEU A 40 -14.70 4.32 -13.50
C LEU A 40 -14.50 4.11 -15.01
N PRO A 41 -15.12 4.93 -15.87
CA PRO A 41 -14.83 4.89 -17.30
C PRO A 41 -13.33 5.01 -17.55
N GLY A 42 -12.73 3.99 -18.17
CA GLY A 42 -11.32 4.01 -18.56
C GLY A 42 -10.29 3.73 -17.47
N SER A 43 -10.69 3.28 -16.26
CA SER A 43 -9.72 2.88 -15.22
C SER A 43 -10.17 1.65 -14.45
N ASN A 44 -9.20 0.78 -14.16
CA ASN A 44 -9.39 -0.31 -13.22
C ASN A 44 -9.36 0.23 -11.78
N ILE A 45 -10.03 -0.49 -10.89
CA ILE A 45 -10.03 -0.22 -9.46
C ILE A 45 -9.77 -1.54 -8.77
N TYR A 46 -8.84 -1.54 -7.82
CA TYR A 46 -8.39 -2.73 -7.13
C TYR A 46 -8.70 -2.62 -5.65
N GLN A 47 -9.20 -3.69 -5.05
CA GLN A 47 -9.41 -3.80 -3.62
C GLN A 47 -8.43 -4.82 -3.05
N LEU A 48 -7.73 -4.45 -1.98
CA LEU A 48 -6.83 -5.33 -1.26
C LEU A 48 -7.32 -5.46 0.18
N THR A 49 -7.43 -6.70 0.66
CA THR A 49 -7.69 -6.97 2.07
C THR A 49 -6.41 -7.41 2.75
N ILE A 50 -5.97 -6.62 3.73
CA ILE A 50 -4.80 -6.90 4.55
C ILE A 50 -5.29 -7.51 5.87
N GLU A 51 -4.79 -8.70 6.18
CA GLU A 51 -5.09 -9.37 7.44
C GLU A 51 -4.09 -8.99 8.54
N ASN A 52 -4.52 -9.05 9.79
CA ASN A 52 -3.63 -8.97 10.95
C ASN A 52 -2.98 -10.34 11.24
N ALA A 53 -2.17 -10.40 12.30
CA ALA A 53 -1.48 -11.62 12.72
C ALA A 53 -2.43 -12.79 13.11
N LEU A 54 -3.72 -12.52 13.33
CA LEU A 54 -4.74 -13.53 13.63
C LEU A 54 -5.49 -14.01 12.39
N GLY A 55 -5.14 -13.54 11.18
CA GLY A 55 -5.85 -13.86 9.94
C GLY A 55 -7.20 -13.15 9.81
N LEU A 56 -7.42 -12.08 10.58
CA LEU A 56 -8.65 -11.28 10.49
C LEU A 56 -8.42 -10.03 9.64
N PRO A 57 -9.41 -9.59 8.83
CA PRO A 57 -9.32 -8.34 8.09
C PRO A 57 -8.97 -7.17 9.00
N ALA A 58 -7.88 -6.48 8.69
CA ALA A 58 -7.35 -5.37 9.48
C ALA A 58 -7.48 -4.03 8.75
N THR A 59 -7.18 -4.03 7.44
CA THR A 59 -7.33 -2.86 6.59
C THR A 59 -7.75 -3.29 5.20
N MET A 60 -8.74 -2.58 4.65
CA MET A 60 -9.10 -2.65 3.24
C MET A 60 -8.49 -1.45 2.53
N LEU A 61 -7.74 -1.70 1.46
CA LEU A 61 -7.28 -0.66 0.54
C LEU A 61 -8.14 -0.67 -0.72
N THR A 62 -8.49 0.50 -1.21
CA THR A 62 -9.00 0.68 -2.57
C THR A 62 -8.01 1.52 -3.36
N LEU A 63 -7.45 0.95 -4.42
CA LEU A 63 -6.45 1.56 -5.27
C LEU A 63 -7.11 2.05 -6.56
N TRP A 64 -7.04 3.36 -6.77
CA TRP A 64 -7.60 4.06 -7.92
C TRP A 64 -6.46 4.63 -8.77
N THR A 65 -5.82 3.78 -9.57
CA THR A 65 -4.63 4.14 -10.36
C THR A 65 -4.92 5.25 -11.37
N GLY A 66 -6.02 5.17 -12.11
CA GLY A 66 -6.37 6.16 -13.13
C GLY A 66 -6.76 7.55 -12.62
N ILE A 67 -6.99 7.70 -11.31
CA ILE A 67 -7.21 9.02 -10.67
C ILE A 67 -6.22 9.30 -9.54
N HIS A 68 -5.15 8.51 -9.44
CA HIS A 68 -4.05 8.71 -8.49
C HIS A 68 -4.53 8.80 -7.03
N ARG A 69 -5.40 7.89 -6.59
CA ARG A 69 -5.99 7.89 -5.25
C ARG A 69 -5.88 6.52 -4.58
N VAL A 70 -5.66 6.54 -3.27
CA VAL A 70 -5.71 5.38 -2.39
C VAL A 70 -6.66 5.68 -1.25
N ASP A 71 -7.64 4.80 -1.04
CA ASP A 71 -8.45 4.79 0.18
C ASP A 71 -7.95 3.69 1.10
N ALA A 72 -7.78 3.99 2.39
CA ALA A 72 -7.43 3.01 3.40
C ALA A 72 -8.47 3.04 4.53
N ILE A 73 -9.18 1.93 4.71
CA ILE A 73 -10.22 1.79 5.72
C ILE A 73 -9.77 0.72 6.71
N SER A 74 -9.64 1.13 7.97
CA SER A 74 -9.31 0.28 9.11
C SER A 74 -10.30 0.56 10.24
N PRO A 75 -10.41 -0.31 11.26
CA PRO A 75 -11.31 -0.07 12.39
C PRO A 75 -11.10 1.27 13.11
N SER A 76 -9.86 1.79 13.11
CA SER A 76 -9.50 3.02 13.80
C SER A 76 -9.50 4.27 12.93
N SER A 77 -9.53 4.13 11.60
CA SER A 77 -9.40 5.28 10.70
C SER A 77 -9.83 4.97 9.27
N THR A 78 -10.39 6.01 8.63
CA THR A 78 -10.60 6.07 7.18
C THR A 78 -9.72 7.19 6.61
N VAL A 79 -8.84 6.84 5.68
CA VAL A 79 -7.95 7.78 5.00
C VAL A 79 -8.26 7.79 3.51
N VAL A 80 -8.42 8.98 2.94
CA VAL A 80 -8.50 9.21 1.50
C VAL A 80 -7.25 9.97 1.08
N PHE A 81 -6.38 9.33 0.33
CA PHE A 81 -5.06 9.85 -0.04
C PHE A 81 -4.98 10.03 -1.56
N THR A 82 -5.14 11.28 -2.01
CA THR A 82 -5.14 11.70 -3.42
C THR A 82 -3.76 12.16 -3.92
N ASP A 83 -3.63 12.40 -5.23
CA ASP A 83 -2.40 12.84 -5.91
C ASP A 83 -1.21 11.89 -5.71
N VAL A 84 -1.48 10.58 -5.63
CA VAL A 84 -0.44 9.56 -5.51
C VAL A 84 0.28 9.39 -6.84
N ARG A 85 1.58 9.67 -6.85
CA ARG A 85 2.40 9.61 -8.07
C ARG A 85 3.29 8.39 -8.11
N THR A 86 3.86 8.04 -6.97
CA THR A 86 4.83 6.96 -6.86
C THR A 86 4.51 6.09 -5.67
N VAL A 87 5.01 4.86 -5.74
CA VAL A 87 4.89 3.89 -4.67
C VAL A 87 6.25 3.25 -4.42
N ASP A 88 6.65 3.20 -3.16
CA ASP A 88 7.81 2.44 -2.72
C ASP A 88 7.35 1.11 -2.11
N LEU A 89 7.86 0.01 -2.63
CA LEU A 89 7.69 -1.32 -2.06
C LEU A 89 8.90 -1.62 -1.16
N VAL A 90 8.67 -1.76 0.14
CA VAL A 90 9.72 -2.00 1.15
C VAL A 90 9.75 -3.49 1.50
N GLY A 91 10.35 -4.29 0.62
CA GLY A 91 10.36 -5.74 0.72
C GLY A 91 8.95 -6.32 0.97
N THR A 92 8.82 -7.15 2.01
CA THR A 92 7.54 -7.75 2.44
C THR A 92 6.99 -7.13 3.72
N VAL A 93 7.31 -5.85 3.97
CA VAL A 93 7.03 -5.16 5.24
C VAL A 93 5.97 -4.09 5.08
N GLU A 94 6.12 -3.19 4.11
CA GLU A 94 5.20 -2.07 3.94
C GLU A 94 5.24 -1.51 2.52
N VAL A 95 4.22 -0.72 2.22
CA VAL A 95 4.08 0.06 0.99
C VAL A 95 3.95 1.52 1.36
N GLN A 96 4.70 2.39 0.68
CA GLN A 96 4.64 3.84 0.87
C GLN A 96 4.12 4.51 -0.40
N PHE A 97 2.90 5.04 -0.34
CA PHE A 97 2.31 5.84 -1.42
C PHE A 97 2.72 7.29 -1.24
N ARG A 98 3.29 7.91 -2.27
CA ARG A 98 3.84 9.27 -2.19
C ARG A 98 3.11 10.24 -3.11
N ARG A 99 2.87 11.43 -2.56
CA ARG A 99 2.46 12.62 -3.32
C ARG A 99 3.67 13.34 -3.89
N THR A 100 3.39 14.28 -4.80
CA THR A 100 4.40 15.23 -5.30
C THR A 100 4.99 16.10 -4.19
N ASN A 101 4.19 16.44 -3.17
CA ASN A 101 4.56 17.33 -2.07
C ASN A 101 5.28 16.63 -0.90
N ARG A 102 5.91 15.47 -1.13
CA ARG A 102 6.65 14.63 -0.16
C ARG A 102 5.82 13.98 0.95
N GLU A 103 4.54 14.33 1.10
CA GLU A 103 3.65 13.61 2.00
C GLU A 103 3.49 12.15 1.56
N LEU A 104 3.29 11.27 2.54
CA LEU A 104 3.25 9.84 2.32
C LEU A 104 2.20 9.13 3.19
N LEU A 105 1.52 8.18 2.55
CA LEU A 105 0.68 7.18 3.20
C LEU A 105 1.48 5.87 3.28
N ILE A 106 1.75 5.40 4.49
CA ILE A 106 2.38 4.12 4.74
C ILE A 106 1.30 3.13 5.14
N VAL A 107 1.29 1.98 4.47
CA VAL A 107 0.49 0.83 4.87
C VAL A 107 1.45 -0.32 5.13
N ALA A 108 1.43 -0.83 6.37
CA ALA A 108 2.26 -1.96 6.75
C ALA A 108 1.50 -3.28 6.57
N ARG A 109 2.26 -4.34 6.32
CA ARG A 109 1.79 -5.71 6.52
C ARG A 109 1.25 -5.85 7.94
N GLY A 110 0.09 -6.49 8.09
CA GLY A 110 -0.67 -6.49 9.34
C GLY A 110 -1.70 -5.36 9.48
N GLY A 111 -1.78 -4.46 8.50
CA GLY A 111 -2.88 -3.52 8.32
C GLY A 111 -2.72 -2.17 9.02
N LYS A 112 -1.54 -1.82 9.55
CA LYS A 112 -1.33 -0.49 10.15
C LYS A 112 -1.29 0.59 9.08
N VAL A 113 -2.04 1.67 9.27
CA VAL A 113 -2.10 2.83 8.36
C VAL A 113 -1.49 4.05 9.04
N ILE A 114 -0.61 4.76 8.34
CA ILE A 114 0.07 5.96 8.85
C ILE A 114 0.10 7.02 7.75
N VAL A 115 -0.30 8.25 8.08
CA VAL A 115 -0.09 9.43 7.23
C VAL A 115 1.05 10.26 7.82
N ARG A 116 1.97 10.72 6.96
CA ARG A 116 3.09 11.61 7.31
C ARG A 116 3.12 12.78 6.33
N ALA A 117 3.22 13.99 6.89
CA ALA A 117 3.40 15.22 6.15
C ALA A 117 4.80 15.79 6.37
#